data_AF-A0A355BH53-F1
#
_entry.id   AF-A0A355BH53-F1
#
_cell.length_a   1.000
_cell.length_b   1.000
_cell.length_c   1.000
_cell.angle_alpha   90.00
_cell.angle_beta   90.00
_cell.angle_gamma   90.00
#
_symmetry.space_group_name_H-M   'P 1'
#
loop_
_entity.id
_entity.type
_entity.pdbx_description
1 polymer ?
#
loop_
_entity_poly.entity_id
_entity_poly.type
_entity_poly.pdbx_seq_one_letter_code
_entity_poly.pdbx_strand_id
1 'polypeptide(L)'
;MVTKLGKYIPGICLMFVVGYAGKIVANYIPHCEYVLFAIAIGMIVRNAVVLPKFFTPGIATYELWMKTGVALLGARLALQEVLTIGATGIVLVIIEITVAILTATYLGKIFGLKDKLASLIGVGVGVCGVSAIIGTTSAIEAEEDDAAYAIATILLFGAIMLFLYPALGNWLGMTDTAFGYWTGLSIDNTAEAVATGFAFSDMAGNIATVVKLSRNALMGIVV
;
A
#
# COMPACT_ATOMS: atom_id res chain seq x y z
N MET A 1 -30.38 -8.49 16.87
CA MET A 1 -29.49 -8.23 15.70
C MET A 1 -28.94 -6.80 15.69
N VAL A 2 -29.75 -5.79 16.04
CA VAL A 2 -29.36 -4.35 16.11
C VAL A 2 -28.22 -4.04 17.11
N THR A 3 -28.08 -4.80 18.20
CA THR A 3 -27.06 -4.61 19.24
C THR A 3 -25.63 -5.02 18.87
N LYS A 4 -25.43 -5.81 17.80
CA LYS A 4 -24.08 -6.17 17.32
C LYS A 4 -23.49 -5.12 16.38
N LEU A 5 -24.32 -4.46 15.56
CA LEU A 5 -23.87 -3.46 14.59
C LEU A 5 -23.38 -2.17 15.28
N GLY A 6 -24.03 -1.78 16.38
CA GLY A 6 -23.67 -0.58 17.15
C GLY A 6 -22.23 -0.59 17.69
N LYS A 7 -21.58 -1.76 17.77
CA LYS A 7 -20.17 -1.88 18.21
C LYS A 7 -19.16 -1.43 17.16
N TYR A 8 -19.53 -1.40 15.88
CA TYR A 8 -18.64 -1.00 14.79
C TYR A 8 -18.74 0.50 14.48
N ILE A 9 -19.90 1.09 14.74
CA ILE A 9 -20.19 2.50 14.45
C ILE A 9 -19.10 3.44 14.97
N PRO A 10 -18.63 3.35 16.23
CA PRO A 10 -17.71 4.34 16.74
C PRO A 10 -16.36 4.33 16.03
N GLY A 11 -15.82 3.14 15.73
CA GLY A 11 -14.56 3.01 14.98
C GLY A 11 -14.68 3.47 13.53
N ILE A 12 -15.81 3.18 12.88
CA ILE A 12 -16.09 3.65 11.51
C ILE A 12 -16.21 5.18 11.49
N CYS A 13 -16.96 5.76 12.44
CA CYS A 13 -17.07 7.21 12.61
C CYS A 13 -15.70 7.85 12.85
N LEU A 14 -14.84 7.23 13.67
CA LEU A 14 -13.49 7.73 13.91
C LEU A 14 -12.66 7.74 12.61
N MET A 15 -12.66 6.66 11.84
CA MET A 15 -11.97 6.61 10.54
C MET A 15 -12.49 7.68 9.58
N PHE A 16 -13.81 7.86 9.53
CA PHE A 16 -14.44 8.89 8.70
C PHE A 16 -14.04 10.30 9.13
N VAL A 17 -14.07 10.60 10.43
CA VAL A 17 -13.67 11.89 10.99
C VAL A 17 -12.21 12.18 10.70
N VAL A 18 -11.30 11.21 10.90
CA VAL A 18 -9.87 11.37 10.60
C VAL A 18 -9.65 11.63 9.10
N GLY A 19 -10.29 10.85 8.23
CA GLY A 19 -10.21 11.06 6.78
C GLY A 19 -10.75 12.42 6.34
N TYR A 20 -11.90 12.83 6.88
CA TYR A 20 -12.50 14.12 6.56
C TYR A 20 -11.70 15.29 7.11
N ALA A 21 -11.11 15.15 8.31
CA ALA A 21 -10.17 16.13 8.85
C ALA A 21 -8.95 16.30 7.94
N GLY A 22 -8.40 15.20 7.41
CA GLY A 22 -7.33 15.27 6.39
C GLY A 22 -7.73 16.09 5.16
N LYS A 23 -8.98 15.97 4.71
CA LYS A 23 -9.53 16.76 3.60
C LYS A 23 -9.68 18.25 3.94
N ILE A 24 -10.13 18.57 5.14
CA ILE A 24 -10.21 19.96 5.59
C ILE A 24 -8.79 20.57 5.63
N VAL A 25 -7.81 19.85 6.20
CA VAL A 25 -6.43 20.33 6.31
C VAL A 25 -5.80 20.54 4.93
N ALA A 26 -6.04 19.63 3.97
CA ALA A 26 -5.57 19.79 2.59
C ALA A 26 -6.07 21.07 1.91
N ASN A 27 -7.29 21.55 2.22
CA ASN A 27 -7.78 22.79 1.64
C ASN A 27 -6.96 24.03 2.02
N TYR A 28 -6.21 23.97 3.13
CA TYR A 28 -5.37 25.08 3.60
C TYR A 28 -3.93 24.99 3.09
N ILE A 29 -3.52 23.86 2.48
CA ILE A 29 -2.17 23.63 1.99
C ILE A 29 -2.24 23.33 0.49
N PRO A 30 -1.98 24.33 -0.38
CA PRO A 30 -1.94 24.12 -1.82
C PRO A 30 -0.93 23.03 -2.20
N HIS A 31 -1.26 22.19 -3.19
CA HIS A 31 -0.41 21.13 -3.74
C HIS A 31 -0.12 19.93 -2.83
N CYS A 32 -0.93 19.69 -1.79
CA CYS A 32 -0.85 18.46 -1.00
C CYS A 32 -2.19 17.76 -0.92
N GLU A 33 -2.18 16.44 -1.11
CA GLU A 33 -3.41 15.65 -1.05
C GLU A 33 -3.91 15.40 0.35
N TYR A 34 -5.23 15.29 0.44
CA TYR A 34 -5.94 14.96 1.65
C TYR A 34 -5.58 13.60 2.24
N VAL A 35 -5.15 12.63 1.42
CA VAL A 35 -4.80 11.29 1.89
C VAL A 35 -3.54 11.33 2.76
N LEU A 36 -2.57 12.16 2.39
CA LEU A 36 -1.34 12.37 3.16
C LEU A 36 -1.67 12.85 4.59
N PHE A 37 -2.54 13.86 4.69
CA PHE A 37 -2.97 14.42 5.97
C PHE A 37 -3.83 13.44 6.77
N ALA A 38 -4.71 12.68 6.11
CA ALA A 38 -5.52 11.66 6.77
C ALA A 38 -4.63 10.58 7.43
N ILE A 39 -3.58 10.12 6.73
CA ILE A 39 -2.63 9.13 7.26
C ILE A 39 -1.79 9.75 8.39
N ALA A 40 -1.27 10.97 8.21
CA ALA A 40 -0.52 11.69 9.23
C ALA A 40 -1.34 11.88 10.52
N ILE A 41 -2.58 12.36 10.41
CA ILE A 41 -3.49 12.54 11.54
C ILE A 41 -3.80 11.18 12.18
N GLY A 42 -4.07 10.14 11.39
CA GLY A 42 -4.30 8.79 11.91
C GLY A 42 -3.11 8.24 12.71
N MET A 43 -1.88 8.42 12.19
CA MET A 43 -0.65 8.05 12.88
C MET A 43 -0.48 8.83 14.19
N ILE A 44 -0.68 10.15 14.17
CA ILE A 44 -0.58 11.00 15.37
C ILE A 44 -1.63 10.58 16.39
N VAL A 45 -2.89 10.41 16.00
CA VAL A 45 -3.97 9.98 16.90
C VAL A 45 -3.65 8.63 17.54
N ARG A 46 -3.14 7.67 16.75
CA ARG A 46 -2.81 6.34 17.25
C ARG A 46 -1.61 6.33 18.21
N ASN A 47 -0.62 7.19 17.99
CA ASN A 47 0.61 7.21 18.79
C ASN A 47 0.54 8.18 19.98
N ALA A 48 -0.23 9.26 19.88
CA ALA A 48 -0.37 10.26 20.94
C ALA A 48 -1.52 9.96 21.91
N VAL A 49 -2.52 9.17 21.51
CA VAL A 49 -3.71 8.90 22.32
C VAL A 49 -3.96 7.41 22.44
N VAL A 50 -4.16 6.93 23.67
CA VAL A 50 -4.64 5.57 23.92
C VAL A 50 -6.12 5.52 23.55
N LEU A 51 -6.41 4.99 22.36
CA LEU A 51 -7.78 4.84 21.88
C LEU A 51 -8.54 3.81 22.74
N PRO A 52 -9.73 4.17 23.28
CA PRO A 52 -10.57 3.23 24.00
C PRO A 52 -10.90 1.98 23.18
N LYS A 53 -10.99 0.82 23.85
CA LYS A 53 -11.24 -0.49 23.21
C LYS A 53 -12.55 -0.56 22.40
N PHE A 54 -13.48 0.37 22.59
CA PHE A 54 -14.74 0.40 21.83
C PHE A 54 -14.55 0.87 20.37
N PHE A 55 -13.44 1.55 20.03
CA PHE A 55 -13.14 1.93 18.64
C PHE A 55 -12.56 0.77 17.82
N THR A 56 -11.87 -0.16 18.48
CA THR A 56 -11.14 -1.27 17.85
C THR A 56 -11.98 -2.10 16.87
N PRO A 57 -13.23 -2.52 17.20
CA PRO A 57 -14.04 -3.34 16.29
C PRO A 57 -14.35 -2.62 14.98
N GLY A 58 -14.63 -1.32 15.04
CA GLY A 58 -14.92 -0.52 13.85
C GLY A 58 -13.67 -0.24 13.02
N ILE A 59 -12.54 0.08 13.66
CA ILE A 59 -11.26 0.27 12.97
C ILE A 59 -10.86 -1.02 12.24
N ALA A 60 -11.02 -2.19 12.87
CA ALA A 60 -10.69 -3.49 12.29
C ALA A 60 -11.45 -3.83 10.99
N THR A 61 -12.49 -3.05 10.63
CA THR A 61 -13.16 -3.19 9.33
C THR A 61 -12.37 -2.57 8.17
N TYR A 62 -11.24 -1.90 8.41
CA TYR A 62 -10.39 -1.27 7.38
C TYR A 62 -10.08 -2.21 6.22
N GLU A 63 -9.83 -3.49 6.52
CA GLU A 63 -9.48 -4.51 5.52
C GLU A 63 -10.62 -4.76 4.53
N LEU A 64 -11.88 -4.76 5.01
CA LEU A 64 -13.06 -4.85 4.16
C LEU A 64 -13.15 -3.65 3.22
N TRP A 65 -13.07 -2.43 3.76
CA TRP A 65 -13.18 -1.19 2.96
C TRP A 65 -12.06 -1.08 1.91
N MET A 66 -10.85 -1.43 2.30
CA MET A 66 -9.68 -1.50 1.42
C MET A 66 -9.88 -2.52 0.30
N LYS A 67 -10.19 -3.78 0.64
CA LYS A 67 -10.37 -4.85 -0.35
C LYS A 67 -11.52 -4.54 -1.30
N THR A 68 -12.64 -4.03 -0.79
CA THR A 68 -13.78 -3.63 -1.62
C THR A 68 -13.42 -2.45 -2.52
N GLY A 69 -12.73 -1.42 -2.00
CA GLY A 69 -12.27 -0.28 -2.79
C GLY A 69 -11.34 -0.71 -3.92
N VAL A 70 -10.33 -1.52 -3.61
CA VAL A 70 -9.40 -2.09 -4.59
C VAL A 70 -10.12 -2.98 -5.61
N ALA A 71 -11.07 -3.81 -5.18
CA ALA A 71 -11.84 -4.66 -6.08
C ALA A 71 -12.74 -3.86 -7.03
N LEU A 72 -13.38 -2.78 -6.55
CA LEU A 72 -14.21 -1.90 -7.38
C LEU A 72 -13.37 -1.05 -8.34
N LEU A 73 -12.25 -0.53 -7.86
CA LEU A 73 -11.27 0.20 -8.67
C LEU A 73 -10.66 -0.74 -9.72
N GLY A 74 -10.36 -1.98 -9.34
CA GLY A 74 -9.96 -3.08 -10.21
C GLY A 74 -11.04 -3.40 -11.24
N ALA A 75 -12.30 -3.56 -10.85
CA ALA A 75 -13.41 -3.80 -11.78
C ALA A 75 -13.60 -2.66 -12.79
N ARG A 76 -13.32 -1.40 -12.37
CA ARG A 76 -13.31 -0.23 -13.26
C ARG A 76 -12.18 -0.27 -14.30
N LEU A 77 -11.00 -0.80 -13.93
CA LEU A 77 -9.80 -0.80 -14.80
C LEU A 77 -9.58 -2.13 -15.57
N ALA A 78 -10.02 -3.27 -15.01
CA ALA A 78 -9.57 -4.61 -15.37
C ALA A 78 -9.99 -5.09 -16.75
N LEU A 79 -11.15 -4.66 -17.26
CA LEU A 79 -11.66 -5.22 -18.51
C LEU A 79 -10.94 -4.71 -19.76
N GLN A 80 -10.35 -3.50 -19.72
CA GLN A 80 -9.68 -2.90 -20.88
C GLN A 80 -8.15 -2.99 -20.80
N GLU A 81 -7.57 -2.87 -19.61
CA GLU A 81 -6.11 -2.87 -19.45
C GLU A 81 -5.48 -4.26 -19.43
N VAL A 82 -6.13 -5.25 -18.80
CA VAL A 82 -5.60 -6.63 -18.77
C VAL A 82 -5.52 -7.23 -20.17
N LEU A 83 -6.46 -6.88 -21.06
CA LEU A 83 -6.45 -7.31 -22.46
C LEU A 83 -5.38 -6.59 -23.32
N THR A 84 -4.96 -5.38 -22.95
CA THR A 84 -3.93 -4.62 -23.68
C THR A 84 -2.51 -4.91 -23.20
N ILE A 85 -2.33 -5.35 -21.96
CA ILE A 85 -1.01 -5.70 -21.38
C ILE A 85 -0.40 -6.94 -22.04
N GLY A 86 -1.24 -7.91 -22.46
CA GLY A 86 -0.82 -9.10 -23.21
C GLY A 86 0.26 -9.95 -22.52
N ALA A 87 0.87 -10.86 -23.29
CA ALA A 87 1.93 -11.75 -22.78
C ALA A 87 3.19 -10.99 -22.32
N THR A 88 3.46 -9.82 -22.88
CA THR A 88 4.65 -9.01 -22.58
C THR A 88 4.63 -8.49 -21.15
N GLY A 89 3.48 -8.04 -20.63
CA GLY A 89 3.41 -7.58 -19.24
C GLY A 89 3.57 -8.71 -18.22
N ILE A 90 3.08 -9.92 -18.53
CA ILE A 90 3.27 -11.09 -17.66
C ILE A 90 4.77 -11.41 -17.52
N VAL A 91 5.51 -11.42 -18.62
CA VAL A 91 6.97 -11.66 -18.60
C VAL A 91 7.69 -10.62 -17.76
N LEU A 92 7.34 -9.33 -17.91
CA LEU A 92 7.96 -8.26 -17.14
C LEU A 92 7.68 -8.39 -15.63
N VAL A 93 6.48 -8.82 -15.23
CA VAL A 93 6.15 -9.07 -13.82
C VAL A 93 6.95 -10.23 -13.25
N ILE A 94 7.10 -11.34 -13.99
CA ILE A 94 7.92 -12.47 -13.54
C ILE A 94 9.38 -12.05 -13.33
N ILE A 95 9.92 -11.27 -14.28
CA ILE A 95 11.28 -10.72 -14.17
C ILE A 95 11.39 -9.83 -12.93
N GLU A 96 10.43 -8.93 -12.72
CA GLU A 96 10.39 -8.02 -11.58
C GLU A 96 10.39 -8.76 -10.24
N ILE A 97 9.48 -9.72 -10.06
CA ILE A 97 9.40 -10.56 -8.85
C ILE A 97 10.71 -11.31 -8.62
N THR A 98 11.27 -11.89 -9.69
CA THR A 98 12.54 -12.65 -9.60
C THR A 98 13.68 -11.74 -9.16
N VAL A 99 13.80 -10.57 -9.77
CA VAL A 99 14.83 -9.57 -9.43
C VAL A 99 14.64 -9.07 -7.99
N ALA A 100 13.41 -8.79 -7.57
CA ALA A 100 13.10 -8.34 -6.21
C ALA A 100 13.50 -9.39 -5.16
N ILE A 101 13.11 -10.65 -5.35
CA ILE A 101 13.45 -11.75 -4.43
C ILE A 101 14.95 -11.97 -4.38
N LEU A 102 15.62 -12.04 -5.53
CA LEU A 102 17.08 -12.24 -5.58
C LEU A 102 17.83 -11.10 -4.90
N THR A 103 17.40 -9.85 -5.14
CA THR A 103 18.01 -8.66 -4.54
C THR A 103 17.79 -8.63 -3.03
N ALA A 104 16.56 -8.88 -2.57
CA ALA A 104 16.25 -8.91 -1.14
C ALA A 104 16.98 -10.04 -0.42
N THR A 105 17.10 -11.21 -1.04
CA THR A 105 17.85 -12.35 -0.47
C THR A 105 19.35 -12.05 -0.42
N TYR A 106 19.90 -11.45 -1.47
CA TYR A 106 21.31 -11.06 -1.54
C TYR A 106 21.66 -10.00 -0.49
N LEU A 107 20.88 -8.92 -0.40
CA LEU A 107 21.03 -7.91 0.64
C LEU A 107 20.77 -8.50 2.03
N GLY A 108 19.80 -9.42 2.14
CA GLY A 108 19.51 -10.17 3.35
C GLY A 108 20.74 -10.87 3.91
N LYS A 109 21.51 -11.54 3.05
CA LYS A 109 22.77 -12.18 3.42
C LYS A 109 23.85 -11.19 3.86
N ILE A 110 23.96 -10.05 3.17
CA ILE A 110 24.93 -9.00 3.53
C ILE A 110 24.65 -8.44 4.93
N PHE A 111 23.39 -8.22 5.25
CA PHE A 111 22.96 -7.67 6.53
C PHE A 111 22.71 -8.71 7.62
N GLY A 112 22.93 -10.00 7.34
CA GLY A 112 22.79 -11.09 8.31
C GLY A 112 21.34 -11.40 8.72
N LEU A 113 20.36 -11.15 7.85
CA LEU A 113 18.96 -11.53 8.09
C LEU A 113 18.78 -13.05 7.98
N LYS A 114 17.81 -13.60 8.72
CA LYS A 114 17.34 -14.98 8.52
C LYS A 114 16.86 -15.16 7.08
N ASP A 115 17.16 -16.30 6.47
CA ASP A 115 16.77 -16.60 5.08
C ASP A 115 15.25 -16.47 4.83
N LYS A 116 14.44 -16.93 5.80
CA LYS A 116 12.97 -16.82 5.70
C LYS A 116 12.51 -15.36 5.75
N LEU A 117 13.05 -14.55 6.67
CA LEU A 117 12.75 -13.11 6.74
C LEU A 117 13.16 -12.38 5.45
N ALA A 118 14.35 -12.64 4.92
CA ALA A 118 14.81 -12.04 3.67
C ALA A 118 13.91 -12.44 2.47
N SER A 119 13.44 -13.70 2.44
CA SER A 119 12.50 -14.17 1.43
C SER A 119 11.14 -13.51 1.55
N LEU A 120 10.61 -13.33 2.77
CA LEU A 120 9.35 -12.64 3.02
C LEU A 120 9.42 -11.16 2.60
N ILE A 121 10.52 -10.47 2.91
CA ILE A 121 10.75 -9.09 2.44
C ILE A 121 10.81 -9.06 0.91
N GLY A 122 11.55 -9.98 0.28
CA GLY A 122 11.66 -10.04 -1.18
C GLY A 122 10.33 -10.29 -1.88
N VAL A 123 9.50 -11.19 -1.35
CA VAL A 123 8.16 -11.44 -1.87
C VAL A 123 7.24 -10.25 -1.62
N GLY A 124 7.33 -9.63 -0.44
CA GLY A 124 6.55 -8.43 -0.14
C GLY A 124 6.88 -7.25 -1.04
N VAL A 125 8.15 -7.05 -1.41
CA VAL A 125 8.58 -5.98 -2.34
C VAL A 125 8.20 -6.32 -3.79
N GLY A 126 8.47 -7.56 -4.22
CA GLY A 126 8.26 -7.96 -5.62
C GLY A 126 6.80 -8.17 -6.02
N VAL A 127 5.95 -8.58 -5.08
CA VAL A 127 4.56 -8.89 -5.37
C VAL A 127 3.72 -7.65 -5.01
N CYS A 128 3.05 -7.58 -3.86
CA CYS A 128 2.42 -6.34 -3.38
C CYS A 128 2.19 -6.40 -1.87
N GLY A 129 3.28 -6.29 -1.13
CA GLY A 129 3.28 -5.98 0.29
C GLY A 129 2.66 -7.06 1.17
N VAL A 130 1.82 -6.62 2.11
CA VAL A 130 1.40 -7.38 3.29
C VAL A 130 0.66 -8.69 2.95
N SER A 131 -0.21 -8.69 1.93
CA SER A 131 -0.97 -9.88 1.54
C SER A 131 -0.07 -10.99 0.98
N ALA A 132 0.98 -10.62 0.25
CA ALA A 132 1.94 -11.58 -0.29
C ALA A 132 2.77 -12.21 0.84
N ILE A 133 3.22 -11.40 1.81
CA ILE A 133 3.95 -11.89 3.00
C ILE A 133 3.11 -12.92 3.76
N ILE A 134 1.84 -12.62 4.04
CA ILE A 134 0.96 -13.53 4.78
C ILE A 134 0.79 -14.85 4.01
N GLY A 135 0.55 -14.81 2.70
CA GLY A 135 0.42 -16.01 1.88
C GLY A 135 1.69 -16.86 1.84
N THR A 136 2.86 -16.23 1.73
CA THR A 136 4.14 -16.94 1.69
C THR A 136 4.56 -17.48 3.04
N THR A 137 4.19 -16.83 4.15
CA THR A 137 4.54 -17.26 5.51
C THR A 137 4.13 -18.72 5.75
N SER A 138 2.91 -19.10 5.34
CA SER A 138 2.44 -20.49 5.46
C SER A 138 3.11 -21.44 4.47
N ALA A 139 3.52 -20.97 3.30
CA ALA A 139 4.12 -21.79 2.24
C ALA A 139 5.57 -22.19 2.55
N ILE A 140 6.33 -21.33 3.22
CA ILE A 140 7.74 -21.59 3.62
C ILE A 140 7.89 -21.94 5.11
N GLU A 141 6.77 -22.14 5.80
CA GLU A 141 6.70 -22.39 7.25
C GLU A 141 7.52 -21.38 8.05
N ALA A 142 7.41 -20.10 7.72
CA ALA A 142 8.11 -19.03 8.43
C ALA A 142 7.48 -18.77 9.80
N GLU A 143 8.30 -18.31 10.75
CA GLU A 143 7.84 -17.91 12.07
C GLU A 143 6.93 -16.67 11.95
N GLU A 144 5.89 -16.59 12.79
CA GLU A 144 4.99 -15.44 12.81
C GLU A 144 5.75 -14.12 13.10
N ASP A 145 6.82 -14.19 13.89
CA ASP A 145 7.71 -13.07 14.16
C ASP A 145 8.38 -12.56 12.88
N ASP A 146 8.91 -13.46 12.03
CA ASP A 146 9.55 -13.08 10.76
C ASP A 146 8.54 -12.42 9.80
N ALA A 147 7.30 -12.92 9.77
CA ALA A 147 6.21 -12.29 9.02
C ALA A 147 5.86 -10.90 9.56
N ALA A 148 5.75 -10.75 10.87
CA ALA A 148 5.48 -9.47 11.51
C ALA A 148 6.59 -8.45 11.22
N TYR A 149 7.87 -8.86 11.28
CA TYR A 149 9.01 -8.00 10.94
C TYR A 149 9.00 -7.58 9.48
N ALA A 150 8.74 -8.50 8.55
CA ALA A 150 8.64 -8.18 7.12
C ALA A 150 7.50 -7.18 6.85
N ILE A 151 6.31 -7.43 7.41
CA ILE A 151 5.14 -6.54 7.27
C ILE A 151 5.44 -5.15 7.85
N ALA A 152 6.00 -5.09 9.06
CA ALA A 152 6.35 -3.83 9.72
C ALA A 152 7.37 -3.04 8.90
N THR A 153 8.36 -3.72 8.32
CA THR A 153 9.40 -3.11 7.49
C THR A 153 8.78 -2.47 6.24
N ILE A 154 7.96 -3.23 5.50
CA ILE A 154 7.33 -2.71 4.26
C ILE A 154 6.43 -1.52 4.56
N LEU A 155 5.57 -1.62 5.59
CA LEU A 155 4.67 -0.54 5.98
C LEU A 155 5.44 0.68 6.46
N LEU A 156 6.54 0.50 7.20
CA LEU A 156 7.37 1.60 7.67
C LEU A 156 8.02 2.34 6.51
N PHE A 157 8.66 1.62 5.59
CA PHE A 157 9.31 2.23 4.43
C PHE A 157 8.29 2.88 3.49
N GLY A 158 7.15 2.23 3.24
CA GLY A 158 6.08 2.82 2.45
C GLY A 158 5.49 4.09 3.08
N ALA A 159 5.31 4.12 4.40
CA ALA A 159 4.92 5.33 5.12
C ALA A 159 5.97 6.45 5.01
N ILE A 160 7.27 6.14 5.07
CA ILE A 160 8.34 7.13 4.85
C ILE A 160 8.30 7.65 3.41
N MET A 161 8.23 6.75 2.42
CA MET A 161 8.18 7.10 1.00
C MET A 161 7.00 7.99 0.67
N LEU A 162 5.86 7.80 1.34
CA LEU A 162 4.66 8.59 1.13
C LEU A 162 4.86 10.10 1.39
N PHE A 163 5.73 10.47 2.34
CA PHE A 163 6.12 11.87 2.54
C PHE A 163 7.34 12.27 1.72
N LEU A 164 8.30 11.36 1.56
CA LEU A 164 9.58 11.66 0.93
C LEU A 164 9.48 11.80 -0.60
N TYR A 165 8.70 10.94 -1.25
CA TYR A 165 8.62 10.90 -2.70
C TYR A 165 8.02 12.16 -3.31
N PRO A 166 6.90 12.74 -2.82
CA PRO A 166 6.38 13.98 -3.38
C PRO A 166 7.39 15.13 -3.27
N ALA A 167 8.14 15.20 -2.17
CA ALA A 167 9.21 16.20 -2.00
C ALA A 167 10.35 15.98 -3.01
N LEU A 168 10.80 14.73 -3.20
CA LEU A 168 11.83 14.38 -4.18
C LEU A 168 11.36 14.61 -5.63
N GLY A 169 10.14 14.21 -5.97
CA GLY A 169 9.58 14.39 -7.30
C GLY A 169 9.49 15.86 -7.69
N ASN A 170 9.09 16.72 -6.75
CA ASN A 170 9.06 18.17 -6.96
C ASN A 170 10.46 18.74 -7.12
N TRP A 171 11.41 18.32 -6.28
CA TRP A 171 12.81 18.76 -6.36
C TRP A 171 13.49 18.33 -7.67
N LEU A 172 13.18 17.14 -8.16
CA LEU A 172 13.68 16.60 -9.44
C LEU A 172 12.93 17.16 -10.67
N GLY A 173 11.86 17.93 -10.48
CA GLY A 173 11.04 18.46 -11.58
C GLY A 173 10.37 17.38 -12.42
N MET A 174 9.96 16.28 -11.79
CA MET A 174 9.35 15.14 -12.50
C MET A 174 8.02 15.54 -13.13
N THR A 175 7.70 14.93 -14.28
CA THR A 175 6.36 15.03 -14.85
C THR A 175 5.39 14.16 -14.06
N ASP A 176 4.12 14.55 -14.02
CA ASP A 176 3.02 13.77 -13.42
C ASP A 176 3.01 12.32 -13.88
N THR A 177 3.25 12.09 -15.16
CA THR A 177 3.31 10.75 -15.74
C THR A 177 4.46 9.95 -15.16
N ALA A 178 5.67 10.49 -15.18
CA ALA A 178 6.85 9.81 -14.65
C ALA A 178 6.72 9.53 -13.15
N PHE A 179 6.18 10.49 -12.39
CA PHE A 179 5.97 10.33 -10.95
C PHE A 179 4.89 9.28 -10.63
N GLY A 180 3.79 9.27 -11.37
CA GLY A 180 2.73 8.27 -11.24
C GLY A 180 3.24 6.84 -11.50
N TYR A 181 4.05 6.64 -12.55
CA TYR A 181 4.70 5.35 -12.79
C TYR A 181 5.69 5.00 -11.68
N TRP A 182 6.52 5.95 -11.26
CA TRP A 182 7.53 5.69 -10.22
C TRP A 182 6.88 5.25 -8.91
N THR A 183 5.91 6.01 -8.40
CA THR A 183 5.18 5.68 -7.16
C THR A 183 4.41 4.35 -7.27
N GLY A 184 3.71 4.13 -8.39
CA GLY A 184 2.96 2.88 -8.61
C GLY A 184 3.84 1.63 -8.73
N LEU A 185 5.08 1.78 -9.18
CA LEU A 185 6.03 0.67 -9.30
C LEU A 185 6.82 0.41 -8.00
N SER A 186 7.20 1.46 -7.27
CA SER A 186 8.20 1.35 -6.19
C SER A 186 7.64 1.31 -4.76
N ILE A 187 6.42 1.80 -4.52
CA ILE A 187 5.79 1.69 -3.20
C ILE A 187 4.96 0.41 -3.17
N ASP A 188 5.25 -0.52 -2.26
CA ASP A 188 4.69 -1.87 -2.33
C ASP A 188 3.22 -1.96 -1.94
N ASN A 189 2.79 -1.14 -0.98
CA ASN A 189 1.39 -1.08 -0.55
C ASN A 189 0.55 -0.21 -1.50
N THR A 190 -0.56 -0.75 -2.01
CA THR A 190 -1.46 -0.04 -2.93
C THR A 190 -1.98 1.27 -2.32
N ALA A 191 -2.36 1.28 -1.05
CA ALA A 191 -2.91 2.47 -0.42
C ALA A 191 -1.88 3.60 -0.35
N GLU A 192 -0.65 3.29 0.04
CA GLU A 192 0.44 4.25 0.14
C GLU A 192 0.86 4.73 -1.25
N ALA A 193 0.99 3.83 -2.23
CA ALA A 193 1.37 4.19 -3.60
C ALA A 193 0.38 5.17 -4.22
N VAL A 194 -0.91 4.87 -4.10
CA VAL A 194 -2.00 5.72 -4.61
C VAL A 194 -2.02 7.06 -3.89
N ALA A 195 -1.96 7.05 -2.55
CA ALA A 195 -1.92 8.25 -1.74
C ALA A 195 -0.73 9.16 -2.12
N THR A 196 0.44 8.55 -2.36
CA THR A 196 1.67 9.26 -2.73
C THR A 196 1.57 9.86 -4.13
N GLY A 197 1.03 9.11 -5.09
CA GLY A 197 0.81 9.59 -6.45
C GLY A 197 -0.13 10.79 -6.46
N PHE A 198 -1.26 10.68 -5.76
CA PHE A 198 -2.17 11.81 -5.60
C PHE A 198 -1.41 12.96 -4.93
N ALA A 199 -0.62 12.71 -3.88
CA ALA A 199 0.08 13.75 -3.10
C ALA A 199 0.99 14.65 -3.95
N PHE A 200 1.34 14.21 -5.16
CA PHE A 200 2.02 14.98 -6.17
C PHE A 200 1.07 15.67 -7.14
N SER A 201 0.13 14.93 -7.75
CA SER A 201 -0.96 15.48 -8.57
C SER A 201 -2.09 14.48 -8.84
N ASP A 202 -3.27 14.98 -9.21
CA ASP A 202 -4.41 14.16 -9.62
C ASP A 202 -4.06 13.19 -10.77
N MET A 203 -3.27 13.64 -11.75
CA MET A 203 -2.86 12.80 -12.87
C MET A 203 -1.90 11.71 -12.42
N ALA A 204 -0.91 12.04 -11.59
CA ALA A 204 0.03 11.06 -11.05
C ALA A 204 -0.68 10.02 -10.18
N GLY A 205 -1.65 10.43 -9.36
CA GLY A 205 -2.45 9.52 -8.54
C GLY A 205 -3.30 8.55 -9.35
N ASN A 206 -3.92 9.02 -10.43
CA ASN A 206 -4.65 8.16 -11.35
C ASN A 206 -3.70 7.15 -12.04
N ILE A 207 -2.53 7.58 -12.50
CA ILE A 207 -1.54 6.70 -13.12
C ILE A 207 -1.00 5.69 -12.12
N ALA A 208 -0.64 6.11 -10.91
CA ALA A 208 -0.17 5.22 -9.85
C ALA A 208 -1.21 4.15 -9.49
N THR A 209 -2.48 4.57 -9.43
CA THR A 209 -3.63 3.68 -9.23
C THR A 209 -3.72 2.62 -10.32
N VAL A 210 -3.64 3.05 -11.58
CA VAL A 210 -3.68 2.18 -12.73
C VAL A 210 -2.53 1.18 -12.70
N VAL A 211 -1.31 1.65 -12.54
CA VAL A 211 -0.10 0.82 -12.45
C VAL A 211 -0.23 -0.22 -11.33
N LYS A 212 -0.69 0.18 -10.14
CA LYS A 212 -0.85 -0.74 -9.01
C LYS A 212 -1.94 -1.76 -9.20
N LEU A 213 -3.10 -1.35 -9.71
CA LEU A 213 -4.17 -2.29 -9.99
C LEU A 213 -3.80 -3.26 -11.09
N SER A 214 -3.09 -2.80 -12.11
CA SER A 214 -2.58 -3.65 -13.17
C SER A 214 -1.58 -4.68 -12.63
N ARG A 215 -0.67 -4.29 -11.72
CA ARG A 215 0.19 -5.26 -10.99
C ARG A 215 -0.62 -6.25 -10.14
N ASN A 216 -1.57 -5.76 -9.35
CA ASN A 216 -2.42 -6.61 -8.49
C ASN A 216 -3.27 -7.59 -9.31
N ALA A 217 -3.82 -7.16 -10.45
CA ALA A 217 -4.62 -8.00 -11.33
C ALA A 217 -3.78 -9.12 -11.96
N LEU A 218 -2.50 -8.86 -12.25
CA LEU A 218 -1.58 -9.86 -12.78
C LEU A 218 -1.17 -10.91 -11.73
N MET A 219 -1.30 -10.63 -10.42
CA MET A 219 -0.92 -11.57 -9.36
C MET A 219 -1.80 -12.81 -9.29
N GLY A 220 -3.10 -12.69 -9.59
CA GLY A 220 -3.99 -13.85 -9.59
C GLY A 220 -3.66 -14.89 -10.68
N ILE A 221 -2.75 -14.57 -11.60
CA ILE A 221 -2.24 -15.47 -12.64
C ILE A 221 -0.86 -16.05 -12.25
N VAL A 222 -0.13 -15.38 -11.36
CA VAL A 222 1.26 -15.71 -10.99
C VAL A 222 1.34 -16.56 -9.71
N VAL A 223 0.35 -16.44 -8.82
CA VAL A 223 0.24 -17.23 -7.57
C VAL A 223 -0.74 -18.38 -7.73
#